data_AF-A0A816G0W5-F1
#
_entry.id   AF-A0A816G0W5-F1
#
_cell.length_a   1.000
_cell.length_b   1.000
_cell.length_c   1.000
_cell.angle_alpha   90.00
_cell.angle_beta   90.00
_cell.angle_gamma   90.00
#
_symmetry.space_group_name_H-M   'P 1'
#
loop_
_entity.id
_entity.type
_entity.pdbx_description
1 polymer ?
#
loop_
_entity_poly.entity_id
_entity_poly.type
_entity_poly.pdbx_seq_one_letter_code
_entity_poly.pdbx_strand_id
1 'polypeptide(L)'
;LVALRKQIDDVTRDKALAELRAKRAEYDASLIKHQTDFANELVNLDRNRFTMLKQQLEGSGSELDSLRNRYEDKKQEIDRSKDEVRRLLAQLEDLKNEFDQESMQRVMIQNELQTLEEQLAFMKAVHEEERNELASLGTLPIDVSQFYRTELTRAIADIKNDFEALSQAQRRELEEYYRIKTEEIREQAAEQKRKIEEARRTGAVEIMDLSALKSLLSENRGNFDKLQKEHSDLANELRELEENFERISGEHNRAQNERDRELAELRAQAEQREQAIAAVLENNVSLRFEINTYRRLLEVEEGHLQRIESGEGLVTSGKGAPAYHFQSGSSVTGNNSGRFDPAASDVSTKKMTVQKSARGPVAIDQVDPQGNFIVIENNGSPGKDQDMKGWTLRRKIDSKEDIVYKFPDNF
;
A
#
# COMPACT_ATOMS: atom_id res chain seq x y z
N LEU A 1 -120.23 -59.20 -75.71
CA LEU A 1 -120.74 -58.29 -74.64
C LEU A 1 -120.52 -58.85 -73.23
N VAL A 2 -120.82 -60.13 -72.94
CA VAL A 2 -120.61 -60.74 -71.61
C VAL A 2 -119.11 -60.85 -71.22
N ALA A 3 -118.24 -61.28 -72.14
CA ALA A 3 -116.80 -61.39 -71.88
C ALA A 3 -116.12 -60.04 -71.60
N LEU A 4 -116.54 -58.98 -72.31
CA LEU A 4 -116.02 -57.62 -72.12
C LEU A 4 -116.42 -57.04 -70.74
N ARG A 5 -117.64 -57.34 -70.27
CA ARG A 5 -118.10 -56.96 -68.92
C ARG A 5 -117.28 -57.66 -67.83
N LYS A 6 -117.03 -58.96 -67.97
CA LYS A 6 -116.17 -59.72 -67.04
C LYS A 6 -114.75 -59.16 -66.97
N GLN A 7 -114.15 -58.80 -68.11
CA GLN A 7 -112.81 -58.20 -68.16
C GLN A 7 -112.78 -56.81 -67.51
N ILE A 8 -113.83 -56.00 -67.69
CA ILE A 8 -113.97 -54.71 -66.99
C ILE A 8 -114.11 -54.92 -65.48
N ASP A 9 -114.91 -55.89 -65.04
CA ASP A 9 -115.08 -56.20 -63.61
C ASP A 9 -113.77 -56.74 -62.99
N ASP A 10 -113.01 -57.56 -63.71
CA ASP A 10 -111.71 -58.09 -63.29
C ASP A 10 -110.65 -56.99 -63.23
N VAL A 11 -110.56 -56.11 -64.24
CA VAL A 11 -109.67 -54.94 -64.22
C VAL A 11 -110.06 -53.94 -63.13
N THR A 12 -111.35 -53.77 -62.85
CA THR A 12 -111.82 -52.89 -61.77
C THR A 12 -111.47 -53.48 -60.40
N ARG A 13 -111.56 -54.80 -60.25
CA ARG A 13 -111.14 -55.52 -59.04
C ARG A 13 -109.62 -55.43 -58.83
N ASP A 14 -108.83 -55.65 -59.87
CA ASP A 14 -107.38 -55.57 -59.81
C ASP A 14 -106.90 -54.13 -59.55
N LYS A 15 -107.56 -53.14 -60.14
CA LYS A 15 -107.34 -51.72 -59.84
C LYS A 15 -107.63 -51.41 -58.37
N ALA A 16 -108.78 -51.85 -57.85
CA ALA A 16 -109.12 -51.65 -56.44
C ALA A 16 -108.12 -52.34 -55.49
N LEU A 17 -107.66 -53.55 -55.83
CA LEU A 17 -106.63 -54.27 -55.07
C LEU A 17 -105.27 -53.57 -55.13
N ALA A 18 -104.89 -53.02 -56.28
CA ALA A 18 -103.67 -52.24 -56.45
C ALA A 18 -103.73 -50.92 -55.67
N GLU A 19 -104.86 -50.22 -55.69
CA GLU A 19 -105.10 -49.01 -54.91
C GLU A 19 -105.06 -49.29 -53.40
N LEU A 20 -105.63 -50.41 -52.94
CA LEU A 20 -105.53 -50.86 -51.55
C LEU A 20 -104.09 -51.17 -51.14
N ARG A 21 -103.32 -51.86 -52.00
CA ARG A 21 -101.90 -52.13 -51.77
C ARG A 21 -101.07 -50.85 -51.74
N ALA A 22 -101.33 -49.90 -52.65
CA ALA A 22 -100.67 -48.60 -52.68
C ALA A 22 -100.95 -47.82 -51.40
N LYS A 23 -102.23 -47.72 -50.96
CA LYS A 23 -102.60 -47.07 -49.69
C LYS A 23 -101.95 -47.73 -48.47
N ARG A 24 -101.85 -49.06 -48.46
CA ARG A 24 -101.14 -49.79 -47.39
C ARG A 24 -99.65 -49.49 -47.39
N ALA A 25 -99.01 -49.50 -48.55
CA ALA A 25 -97.60 -49.16 -48.69
C ALA A 25 -97.31 -47.69 -48.31
N GLU A 26 -98.20 -46.76 -48.67
CA GLU A 26 -98.13 -45.35 -48.27
C GLU A 26 -98.27 -45.20 -46.74
N TYR A 27 -99.20 -45.93 -46.13
CA TYR A 27 -99.34 -45.96 -44.67
C TYR A 27 -98.08 -46.52 -43.99
N ASP A 28 -97.55 -47.65 -44.46
CA ASP A 28 -96.34 -48.28 -43.93
C ASP A 28 -95.12 -47.35 -44.11
N ALA A 29 -94.99 -46.68 -45.26
CA ALA A 29 -93.95 -45.68 -45.50
C ALA A 29 -94.08 -44.46 -44.59
N SER A 30 -95.30 -43.98 -44.35
CA SER A 30 -95.57 -42.89 -43.42
C SER A 30 -95.23 -43.28 -41.97
N LEU A 31 -95.53 -44.51 -41.57
CA LEU A 31 -95.21 -45.03 -40.25
C LEU A 31 -93.70 -45.15 -40.04
N ILE A 32 -92.99 -45.74 -41.02
CA ILE A 32 -91.52 -45.84 -40.99
C ILE A 32 -90.90 -44.46 -40.95
N LYS A 33 -91.39 -43.51 -41.76
CA LYS A 33 -90.90 -42.13 -41.75
C LYS A 33 -91.05 -41.50 -40.37
N HIS A 34 -92.21 -41.64 -39.73
CA HIS A 34 -92.42 -41.12 -38.37
C HIS A 34 -91.47 -41.79 -37.35
N GLN A 35 -91.23 -43.09 -37.47
CA GLN A 35 -90.27 -43.80 -36.62
C GLN A 35 -88.83 -43.33 -36.84
N THR A 36 -88.42 -43.11 -38.10
CA THR A 36 -87.08 -42.59 -38.42
C THR A 36 -86.90 -41.16 -37.98
N ASP A 37 -87.92 -40.31 -38.13
CA ASP A 37 -87.88 -38.91 -37.70
C ASP A 37 -87.73 -38.82 -36.18
N PHE A 38 -88.48 -39.64 -35.44
CA PHE A 38 -88.34 -39.75 -33.98
C PHE A 38 -86.97 -40.28 -33.54
N ALA A 39 -86.45 -41.31 -34.22
CA ALA A 39 -85.10 -41.82 -33.94
C ALA A 39 -84.01 -40.78 -34.22
N ASN A 40 -84.14 -40.01 -35.30
CA ASN A 40 -83.23 -38.93 -35.64
C ASN A 40 -83.27 -37.80 -34.59
N GLU A 41 -84.45 -37.47 -34.07
CA GLU A 41 -84.60 -36.48 -33.00
C GLU A 41 -83.86 -36.92 -31.73
N LEU A 42 -83.99 -38.19 -31.33
CA LEU A 42 -83.27 -38.75 -30.19
C LEU A 42 -81.75 -38.72 -30.39
N VAL A 43 -81.27 -39.12 -31.57
CA VAL A 43 -79.83 -39.08 -31.91
C VAL A 43 -79.31 -37.65 -31.89
N ASN A 44 -80.09 -36.68 -32.38
CA ASN A 44 -79.72 -35.26 -32.35
C ASN A 44 -79.65 -34.73 -30.91
N LEU A 45 -80.59 -35.14 -30.04
CA LEU A 45 -80.55 -34.80 -28.63
C LEU A 45 -79.29 -35.35 -27.95
N ASP A 46 -78.97 -36.62 -28.18
CA ASP A 46 -77.77 -37.25 -27.63
C ASP A 46 -76.49 -36.63 -28.17
N ARG A 47 -76.46 -36.28 -29.47
CA ARG A 47 -75.33 -35.59 -30.08
C ARG A 47 -75.12 -34.21 -29.48
N ASN A 48 -76.18 -33.44 -29.26
CA ASN A 48 -76.13 -32.14 -28.61
C ASN A 48 -75.69 -32.25 -27.14
N ARG A 49 -76.17 -33.28 -26.43
CA ARG A 49 -75.74 -33.54 -25.05
C ARG A 49 -74.27 -33.92 -25.00
N PHE A 50 -73.81 -34.76 -25.92
CA PHE A 50 -72.41 -35.17 -26.02
C PHE A 50 -71.50 -33.98 -26.34
N THR A 51 -71.87 -33.10 -27.28
CA THR A 51 -71.08 -31.91 -27.59
C THR A 51 -71.01 -30.96 -26.39
N MET A 52 -72.12 -30.75 -25.66
CA MET A 52 -72.12 -29.92 -24.46
C MET A 52 -71.21 -30.49 -23.37
N LEU A 53 -71.30 -31.80 -23.09
CA LEU A 53 -70.45 -32.47 -22.10
C LEU A 53 -68.97 -32.42 -22.51
N LYS A 54 -68.68 -32.58 -23.81
CA LYS A 54 -67.32 -32.47 -24.33
C LYS A 54 -66.75 -31.07 -24.13
N GLN A 55 -67.53 -30.03 -24.44
CA GLN A 55 -67.14 -28.64 -24.22
C GLN A 55 -66.91 -28.34 -22.73
N GLN A 56 -67.77 -28.86 -21.84
CA GLN A 56 -67.58 -28.73 -20.39
C GLN A 56 -66.29 -29.42 -19.92
N LEU A 57 -66.00 -30.62 -20.43
CA LEU A 57 -64.77 -31.35 -20.11
C LEU A 57 -63.53 -30.58 -20.60
N GLU A 58 -63.54 -30.10 -21.84
CA GLU A 58 -62.45 -29.28 -22.40
C GLU A 58 -62.26 -27.98 -21.60
N GLY A 59 -63.35 -27.31 -21.22
CA GLY A 59 -63.33 -26.14 -20.35
C GLY A 59 -62.67 -26.44 -19.00
N SER A 60 -63.12 -27.50 -18.32
CA SER A 60 -62.54 -27.93 -17.04
C SER A 60 -61.07 -28.33 -17.15
N GLY A 61 -60.66 -28.95 -18.26
CA GLY A 61 -59.26 -29.28 -18.55
C GLY A 61 -58.40 -28.03 -18.68
N SER A 62 -58.87 -27.03 -19.44
CA SER A 62 -58.17 -25.75 -19.59
C SER A 62 -58.06 -24.98 -18.27
N GLU A 63 -59.10 -25.03 -17.43
CA GLU A 63 -59.07 -24.43 -16.09
C GLU A 63 -58.05 -25.11 -15.18
N LEU A 64 -58.01 -26.45 -15.18
CA LEU A 64 -57.02 -27.23 -14.42
C LEU A 64 -55.60 -26.92 -14.86
N ASP A 65 -55.34 -26.84 -16.17
CA ASP A 65 -54.01 -26.47 -16.69
C ASP A 65 -53.63 -25.04 -16.28
N SER A 66 -54.58 -24.10 -16.30
CA SER A 66 -54.35 -22.72 -15.84
C SER A 66 -54.04 -22.65 -14.33
N LEU A 67 -54.69 -23.49 -13.52
CA LEU A 67 -54.45 -23.55 -12.08
C LEU A 67 -53.11 -24.22 -11.78
N ARG A 68 -52.74 -25.25 -12.55
CA ARG A 68 -51.46 -25.92 -12.43
C ARG A 68 -50.30 -24.99 -12.76
N ASN A 69 -50.39 -24.23 -13.85
CA ASN A 69 -49.36 -23.26 -14.22
C ASN A 69 -49.21 -22.18 -13.13
N ARG A 70 -50.34 -21.64 -12.63
CA ARG A 70 -50.30 -20.68 -11.51
C ARG A 70 -49.69 -21.25 -10.23
N TYR A 71 -49.95 -22.53 -9.94
CA TYR A 71 -49.34 -23.21 -8.80
C TYR A 71 -47.82 -23.34 -8.96
N GLU A 72 -47.34 -23.76 -10.15
CA GLU A 72 -45.90 -23.86 -10.42
C GLU A 72 -45.22 -22.49 -10.37
N ASP A 73 -45.85 -21.43 -10.91
CA ASP A 73 -45.33 -20.06 -10.82
C ASP A 73 -45.19 -19.62 -9.35
N LYS A 74 -46.20 -19.87 -8.52
CA LYS A 74 -46.16 -19.53 -7.09
C LYS A 74 -45.14 -20.37 -6.33
N LYS A 75 -44.98 -21.64 -6.67
CA LYS A 75 -43.96 -22.51 -6.10
C LYS A 75 -42.57 -22.01 -6.44
N GLN A 76 -42.32 -21.65 -7.70
CA GLN A 76 -41.04 -21.07 -8.12
C GLN A 76 -40.74 -19.76 -7.40
N GLU A 77 -41.74 -18.90 -7.21
CA GLU A 77 -41.59 -17.65 -6.47
C GLU A 77 -41.25 -17.88 -4.99
N ILE A 78 -41.87 -18.88 -4.35
CA ILE A 78 -41.54 -19.29 -2.99
C ILE A 78 -40.09 -19.78 -2.91
N ASP A 79 -39.64 -20.58 -3.88
CA ASP A 79 -38.27 -21.09 -3.88
C ASP A 79 -37.24 -19.96 -4.09
N ARG A 80 -37.50 -19.02 -4.99
CA ARG A 80 -36.69 -17.80 -5.13
C ARG A 80 -36.63 -16.99 -3.84
N SER A 81 -37.78 -16.79 -3.18
CA SER A 81 -37.83 -16.06 -1.91
C SER A 81 -37.05 -16.79 -0.80
N LYS A 82 -37.11 -18.12 -0.74
CA LYS A 82 -36.31 -18.90 0.22
C LYS A 82 -34.81 -18.82 -0.06
N ASP A 83 -34.41 -18.83 -1.33
CA ASP A 83 -33.01 -18.68 -1.70
C ASP A 83 -32.49 -17.28 -1.33
N GLU A 84 -33.30 -16.24 -1.55
CA GLU A 84 -32.95 -14.88 -1.13
C GLU A 84 -32.87 -14.74 0.39
N VAL A 85 -33.81 -15.32 1.14
CA VAL A 85 -33.74 -15.35 2.61
C VAL A 85 -32.47 -16.07 3.08
N ARG A 86 -32.10 -17.20 2.47
CA ARG A 86 -30.84 -17.91 2.79
C ARG A 86 -29.62 -17.05 2.48
N ARG A 87 -29.61 -16.34 1.36
CA ARG A 87 -28.54 -15.40 0.98
C ARG A 87 -28.41 -14.27 2.00
N LEU A 88 -29.52 -13.64 2.39
CA LEU A 88 -29.54 -12.56 3.37
C LEU A 88 -29.12 -13.02 4.76
N LEU A 89 -29.50 -14.23 5.18
CA LEU A 89 -29.05 -14.80 6.46
C LEU A 89 -27.54 -15.07 6.47
N ALA A 90 -26.99 -15.57 5.36
CA ALA A 90 -25.54 -15.74 5.23
C ALA A 90 -24.81 -14.39 5.30
N GLN A 91 -25.29 -13.37 4.57
CA GLN A 91 -24.73 -12.02 4.63
C GLN A 91 -24.82 -11.39 6.02
N LEU A 92 -25.91 -11.64 6.75
CA LEU A 92 -26.06 -11.16 8.12
C LEU A 92 -25.04 -11.82 9.07
N GLU A 93 -24.80 -13.12 8.92
CA GLU A 93 -23.83 -13.84 9.74
C GLU A 93 -22.40 -13.37 9.43
N ASP A 94 -22.08 -13.17 8.15
CA ASP A 94 -20.78 -12.61 7.73
C ASP A 94 -20.56 -11.21 8.33
N LEU A 95 -21.56 -10.33 8.24
CA LEU A 95 -21.47 -8.97 8.78
C LEU A 95 -21.36 -8.97 10.31
N LYS A 96 -22.03 -9.91 10.99
CA LYS A 96 -21.91 -10.08 12.43
C LYS A 96 -20.50 -10.52 12.83
N ASN A 97 -19.91 -11.45 12.09
CA ASN A 97 -18.54 -11.89 12.33
C ASN A 97 -17.53 -10.76 12.08
N GLU A 98 -17.71 -9.98 11.02
CA GLU A 98 -16.90 -8.79 10.74
C GLU A 98 -17.02 -7.75 11.86
N PHE A 99 -18.25 -7.48 12.33
CA PHE A 99 -18.49 -6.59 13.47
C PHE A 99 -17.82 -7.09 14.76
N ASP A 100 -17.91 -8.39 15.07
CA ASP A 100 -17.27 -8.97 16.24
C ASP A 100 -15.74 -8.86 16.14
N GLN A 101 -15.18 -9.06 14.94
CA GLN A 101 -13.76 -8.89 14.67
C GLN A 101 -13.30 -7.43 14.84
N GLU A 102 -14.01 -6.47 14.26
CA GLU A 102 -13.72 -5.04 14.44
C GLU A 102 -13.87 -4.61 15.89
N SER A 103 -14.87 -5.14 16.60
CA SER A 103 -15.08 -4.85 18.02
C SER A 103 -13.91 -5.36 18.87
N MET A 104 -13.39 -6.55 18.58
CA MET A 104 -12.16 -7.07 19.20
C MET A 104 -10.94 -6.20 18.87
N GLN A 105 -10.76 -5.80 17.61
CA GLN A 105 -9.66 -4.93 17.21
C GLN A 105 -9.71 -3.57 17.91
N ARG A 106 -10.89 -2.95 18.00
CA ARG A 106 -11.10 -1.70 18.75
C ARG A 106 -10.68 -1.85 20.20
N VAL A 107 -11.08 -2.95 20.87
CA VAL A 107 -10.71 -3.23 22.26
C VAL A 107 -9.20 -3.42 22.41
N MET A 108 -8.54 -4.13 21.49
CA MET A 108 -7.08 -4.30 21.50
C MET A 108 -6.35 -2.96 21.38
N ILE A 109 -6.75 -2.13 20.41
CA ILE A 109 -6.15 -0.80 20.21
C ILE A 109 -6.39 0.09 21.44
N GLN A 110 -7.58 0.04 22.03
CA GLN A 110 -7.89 0.81 23.23
C GLN A 110 -7.02 0.37 24.43
N ASN A 111 -6.73 -0.93 24.56
CA ASN A 111 -5.84 -1.44 25.59
C ASN A 111 -4.38 -1.03 25.36
N GLU A 112 -3.92 -1.06 24.11
CA GLU A 112 -2.59 -0.57 23.73
C GLU A 112 -2.45 0.93 24.00
N LEU A 113 -3.47 1.73 23.65
CA LEU A 113 -3.52 3.16 23.93
C LEU A 113 -3.45 3.43 25.44
N GLN A 114 -4.25 2.72 26.23
CA GLN A 114 -4.20 2.84 27.70
C GLN A 114 -2.81 2.49 28.24
N THR A 115 -2.21 1.41 27.75
CA THR A 115 -0.86 0.99 28.15
C THR A 115 0.18 2.08 27.83
N LEU A 116 0.10 2.68 26.65
CA LEU A 116 0.99 3.77 26.23
C LEU A 116 0.77 5.04 27.06
N GLU A 117 -0.48 5.38 27.41
CA GLU A 117 -0.80 6.50 28.29
C GLU A 117 -0.21 6.28 29.70
N GLU A 118 -0.33 5.07 30.24
CA GLU A 118 0.24 4.69 31.54
C GLU A 118 1.79 4.76 31.51
N GLN A 119 2.43 4.26 30.45
CA GLN A 119 3.89 4.35 30.27
C GLN A 119 4.36 5.80 30.16
N LEU A 120 3.63 6.64 29.42
CA LEU A 120 3.96 8.05 29.25
C LEU A 120 3.80 8.82 30.57
N ALA A 121 2.74 8.54 31.34
CA ALA A 121 2.55 9.11 32.66
C ALA A 121 3.67 8.69 33.62
N PHE A 122 4.06 7.41 33.61
CA PHE A 122 5.18 6.90 34.38
C PHE A 122 6.50 7.61 34.02
N MET A 123 6.84 7.71 32.73
CA MET A 123 8.07 8.36 32.28
C MET A 123 8.12 9.84 32.67
N LYS A 124 6.98 10.54 32.58
CA LYS A 124 6.88 11.93 33.06
C LYS A 124 7.14 12.04 34.56
N ALA A 125 6.58 11.15 35.36
CA ALA A 125 6.79 11.13 36.81
C ALA A 125 8.27 10.87 37.14
N VAL A 126 8.91 9.90 36.47
CA VAL A 126 10.34 9.60 36.64
C VAL A 126 11.20 10.82 36.29
N HIS A 127 10.99 11.44 35.13
CA HIS A 127 11.75 12.64 34.75
C HIS A 127 11.50 13.82 35.68
N GLU A 128 10.31 13.94 36.26
CA GLU A 128 10.03 14.97 37.27
C GLU A 128 10.79 14.71 38.57
N GLU A 129 10.85 13.47 39.01
CA GLU A 129 11.66 13.04 40.16
C GLU A 129 13.16 13.28 39.92
N GLU A 130 13.70 12.84 38.79
CA GLU A 130 15.11 13.08 38.40
C GLU A 130 15.46 14.57 38.35
N ARG A 131 14.56 15.41 37.81
CA ARG A 131 14.75 16.87 37.81
C ARG A 131 14.77 17.44 39.22
N ASN A 132 13.90 16.95 40.11
CA ASN A 132 13.87 17.38 41.50
C ASN A 132 15.15 16.96 42.25
N GLU A 133 15.65 15.75 42.03
CA GLU A 133 16.93 15.27 42.58
C GLU A 133 18.11 16.12 42.08
N LEU A 134 18.20 16.37 40.77
CA LEU A 134 19.25 17.23 40.19
C LEU A 134 19.19 18.66 40.72
N ALA A 135 17.98 19.23 40.84
CA ALA A 135 17.78 20.54 41.45
C ALA A 135 18.24 20.55 42.91
N SER A 136 18.01 19.47 43.67
CA SER A 136 18.48 19.35 45.05
C SER A 136 20.01 19.33 45.14
N LEU A 137 20.70 18.63 44.22
CA LEU A 137 22.17 18.62 44.13
C LEU A 137 22.75 19.99 43.77
N GLY A 138 22.09 20.74 42.88
CA GLY A 138 22.54 22.06 42.42
C GLY A 138 22.50 23.16 43.49
N THR A 139 21.86 22.93 44.64
CA THR A 139 21.73 23.92 45.72
C THR A 139 22.79 23.81 46.82
N LEU A 140 23.59 22.74 46.83
CA LEU A 140 24.72 22.62 47.74
C LEU A 140 25.90 23.39 47.15
N PRO A 141 26.50 24.36 47.86
CA PRO A 141 27.76 24.96 47.42
C PRO A 141 28.84 23.89 47.55
N ILE A 142 29.06 23.15 46.46
CA ILE A 142 30.17 22.21 46.35
C ILE A 142 31.43 23.08 46.44
N ASP A 143 32.18 22.95 47.53
CA ASP A 143 33.50 23.56 47.66
C ASP A 143 34.46 22.81 46.75
N VAL A 144 34.41 23.18 45.46
CA VAL A 144 35.22 22.64 44.37
C VAL A 144 36.72 22.70 44.71
N SER A 145 37.13 23.65 45.56
CA SER A 145 38.52 23.77 46.01
C SER A 145 38.96 22.59 46.88
N GLN A 146 38.11 22.10 47.79
CA GLN A 146 38.41 20.94 48.62
C GLN A 146 38.58 19.68 47.77
N PHE A 147 37.68 19.45 46.81
CA PHE A 147 37.71 18.28 45.92
C PHE A 147 39.01 18.23 45.10
N TYR A 148 39.37 19.34 44.43
CA TYR A 148 40.62 19.40 43.68
C TYR A 148 41.85 19.28 44.58
N ARG A 149 41.81 19.82 45.80
CA ARG A 149 42.93 19.69 46.75
C ARG A 149 43.14 18.24 47.17
N THR A 150 42.07 17.50 47.45
CA THR A 150 42.16 16.07 47.78
C THR A 150 42.63 15.25 46.59
N GLU A 151 42.11 15.51 45.41
CA GLU A 151 42.47 14.74 44.21
C GLU A 151 43.92 15.00 43.78
N LEU A 152 44.39 16.25 43.86
CA LEU A 152 45.79 16.59 43.61
C LEU A 152 46.72 15.99 44.67
N THR A 153 46.31 15.95 45.94
CA THR A 153 47.11 15.32 47.00
C THR A 153 47.25 13.81 46.75
N ARG A 154 46.17 13.15 46.29
CA ARG A 154 46.19 11.74 45.92
C ARG A 154 47.09 11.49 44.70
N ALA A 155 46.93 12.27 43.63
CA ALA A 155 47.77 12.14 42.43
C ALA A 155 49.27 12.34 42.75
N ILE A 156 49.61 13.29 43.64
CA ILE A 156 50.99 13.48 44.10
C ILE A 156 51.50 12.28 44.90
N ALA A 157 50.66 11.68 45.75
CA ALA A 157 51.01 10.47 46.50
C ALA A 157 51.25 9.28 45.56
N ASP A 158 50.40 9.10 44.56
CA ASP A 158 50.53 8.03 43.56
C ASP A 158 51.82 8.20 42.74
N ILE A 159 52.12 9.42 42.25
CA ILE A 159 53.38 9.72 41.55
C ILE A 159 54.60 9.43 42.42
N LYS A 160 54.55 9.75 43.72
CA LYS A 160 55.63 9.45 44.65
C LYS A 160 55.82 7.94 44.83
N ASN A 161 54.73 7.19 44.98
CA ASN A 161 54.77 5.74 45.11
C ASN A 161 55.33 5.09 43.84
N ASP A 162 54.92 5.54 42.66
CA ASP A 162 55.44 5.06 41.38
C ASP A 162 56.93 5.36 41.22
N PHE A 163 57.38 6.56 41.62
CA PHE A 163 58.79 6.91 41.60
C PHE A 163 59.61 6.08 42.58
N GLU A 164 59.09 5.83 43.79
CA GLU A 164 59.75 4.98 44.77
C GLU A 164 59.83 3.52 44.29
N ALA A 165 58.75 2.99 43.71
CA ALA A 165 58.72 1.67 43.11
C ALA A 165 59.74 1.55 41.95
N LEU A 166 59.80 2.55 41.07
CA LEU A 166 60.77 2.61 39.98
C LEU A 166 62.20 2.68 40.52
N SER A 167 62.46 3.51 41.53
CA SER A 167 63.79 3.62 42.13
C SER A 167 64.22 2.32 42.81
N GLN A 168 63.30 1.64 43.51
CA GLN A 168 63.57 0.32 44.09
C GLN A 168 63.81 -0.74 43.00
N ALA A 169 63.04 -0.72 41.91
CA ALA A 169 63.24 -1.61 40.77
C ALA A 169 64.62 -1.39 40.13
N GLN A 170 64.98 -0.14 39.84
CA GLN A 170 66.30 0.22 39.32
C GLN A 170 67.42 -0.21 40.26
N ARG A 171 67.24 -0.05 41.57
CA ARG A 171 68.21 -0.51 42.56
C ARG A 171 68.37 -2.03 42.53
N ARG A 172 67.26 -2.78 42.48
CA ARG A 172 67.29 -4.26 42.37
C ARG A 172 67.94 -4.69 41.07
N GLU A 173 67.63 -4.04 39.95
CA GLU A 173 68.24 -4.31 38.65
C GLU A 173 69.75 -4.03 38.67
N LEU A 174 70.20 -2.95 39.32
CA LEU A 174 71.62 -2.66 39.49
C LEU A 174 72.31 -3.69 40.40
N GLU A 175 71.71 -4.04 41.53
CA GLU A 175 72.22 -5.06 42.44
C GLU A 175 72.34 -6.42 41.72
N GLU A 176 71.33 -6.80 40.93
CA GLU A 176 71.35 -8.02 40.12
C GLU A 176 72.37 -7.94 38.99
N TYR A 177 72.47 -6.79 38.29
CA TYR A 177 73.48 -6.56 37.28
C TYR A 177 74.90 -6.71 37.85
N TYR A 178 75.17 -6.12 39.02
CA TYR A 178 76.45 -6.28 39.69
C TYR A 178 76.67 -7.70 40.19
N ARG A 179 75.63 -8.39 40.70
CA ARG A 179 75.71 -9.80 41.08
C ARG A 179 76.10 -10.66 39.89
N ILE A 180 75.37 -10.56 38.78
CA ILE A 180 75.66 -11.26 37.53
C ILE A 180 77.05 -10.89 37.03
N LYS A 181 77.44 -9.61 37.02
CA LYS A 181 78.78 -9.20 36.56
C LYS A 181 79.89 -9.78 37.44
N THR A 182 79.69 -9.85 38.75
CA THR A 182 80.66 -10.48 39.66
C THR A 182 80.71 -11.99 39.51
N GLU A 183 79.57 -12.66 39.29
CA GLU A 183 79.50 -14.08 38.95
C GLU A 183 80.19 -14.36 37.61
N GLU A 184 79.94 -13.54 36.59
CA GLU A 184 80.59 -13.62 35.27
C GLU A 184 82.10 -13.39 35.38
N ILE A 185 82.57 -12.42 36.16
CA ILE A 185 84.02 -12.23 36.40
C ILE A 185 84.61 -13.43 37.14
N ARG A 186 83.90 -14.00 38.13
CA ARG A 186 84.34 -15.21 38.82
C ARG A 186 84.39 -16.41 37.88
N GLU A 187 83.38 -16.56 37.03
CA GLU A 187 83.30 -17.62 36.03
C GLU A 187 84.37 -17.44 34.96
N GLN A 188 84.57 -16.24 34.42
CA GLN A 188 85.67 -15.92 33.49
C GLN A 188 87.03 -16.13 34.15
N ALA A 189 87.22 -15.84 35.43
CA ALA A 189 88.46 -16.15 36.13
C ALA A 189 88.65 -17.67 36.32
N ALA A 190 87.57 -18.41 36.63
CA ALA A 190 87.59 -19.86 36.70
C ALA A 190 87.80 -20.52 35.33
N GLU A 191 87.23 -19.94 34.28
CA GLU A 191 87.34 -20.35 32.90
C GLU A 191 88.71 -19.98 32.34
N GLN A 192 89.29 -18.83 32.68
CA GLN A 192 90.70 -18.51 32.39
C GLN A 192 91.64 -19.46 33.11
N LYS A 193 91.35 -19.81 34.37
CA LYS A 193 92.11 -20.84 35.09
C LYS A 193 92.00 -22.21 34.40
N ARG A 194 90.79 -22.62 33.99
CA ARG A 194 90.55 -23.84 33.20
C ARG A 194 91.20 -23.77 31.81
N LYS A 195 91.14 -22.63 31.12
CA LYS A 195 91.76 -22.37 29.80
C LYS A 195 93.27 -22.32 29.91
N ILE A 196 93.87 -21.85 31.01
CA ILE A 196 95.31 -21.97 31.26
C ILE A 196 95.68 -23.44 31.51
N GLU A 197 94.80 -24.21 32.16
CA GLU A 197 94.99 -25.64 32.45
C GLU A 197 94.75 -26.54 31.22
N GLU A 198 93.82 -26.16 30.33
CA GLU A 198 93.52 -26.79 29.03
C GLU A 198 94.47 -26.32 27.93
N ALA A 199 94.88 -25.05 27.88
CA ALA A 199 95.93 -24.57 26.96
C ALA A 199 97.30 -25.17 27.30
N ARG A 200 97.51 -25.62 28.55
CA ARG A 200 98.65 -26.46 28.93
C ARG A 200 98.52 -27.91 28.45
N ARG A 201 97.32 -28.37 28.10
CA ARG A 201 97.05 -29.75 27.63
C ARG A 201 96.85 -29.87 26.12
N THR A 202 96.32 -28.86 25.43
CA THR A 202 95.89 -29.00 24.03
C THR A 202 96.06 -27.66 23.29
N GLY A 203 97.25 -27.43 22.73
CA GLY A 203 97.53 -26.24 21.91
C GLY A 203 96.83 -26.28 20.55
N ALA A 204 95.57 -25.84 20.50
CA ALA A 204 94.83 -25.68 19.24
C ALA A 204 93.65 -24.70 19.39
N VAL A 205 93.93 -23.39 19.51
CA VAL A 205 92.86 -22.37 19.66
C VAL A 205 92.52 -21.65 18.35
N GLU A 206 93.38 -21.65 17.33
CA GLU A 206 93.18 -20.74 16.19
C GLU A 206 92.21 -21.25 15.10
N ILE A 207 91.79 -22.52 15.10
CA ILE A 207 90.96 -23.09 14.02
C ILE A 207 89.45 -22.99 14.32
N MET A 208 89.03 -22.96 15.59
CA MET A 208 87.61 -23.01 15.97
C MET A 208 86.90 -21.66 15.78
N ASP A 209 87.57 -20.55 16.07
CA ASP A 209 87.02 -19.19 15.99
C ASP A 209 86.64 -18.76 14.56
N LEU A 210 87.42 -19.20 13.56
CA LEU A 210 87.12 -18.92 12.14
C LEU A 210 85.89 -19.67 11.62
N SER A 211 85.58 -20.83 12.18
CA SER A 211 84.41 -21.63 11.78
C SER A 211 83.10 -21.04 12.32
N ALA A 212 83.10 -20.56 13.56
CA ALA A 212 81.96 -19.90 14.19
C ALA A 212 81.59 -18.59 13.49
N LEU A 213 82.60 -17.78 13.12
CA LEU A 213 82.38 -16.50 12.42
C LEU A 213 81.74 -16.69 11.04
N LYS A 214 82.14 -17.75 10.30
CA LYS A 214 81.55 -18.08 8.99
C LYS A 214 80.09 -18.54 9.11
N SER A 215 79.75 -19.29 10.15
CA SER A 215 78.37 -19.72 10.40
C SER A 215 77.44 -18.54 10.64
N LEU A 216 77.87 -17.59 11.48
CA LEU A 216 77.12 -16.38 11.83
C LEU A 216 76.90 -15.46 10.61
N LEU A 217 77.90 -15.34 9.73
CA LEU A 217 77.77 -14.60 8.48
C LEU A 217 76.75 -15.23 7.52
N SER A 218 76.71 -16.58 7.45
CA SER A 218 75.75 -17.31 6.62
C SER A 218 74.32 -17.14 7.13
N GLU A 219 74.12 -17.14 8.45
CA GLU A 219 72.81 -16.94 9.07
C GLU A 219 72.28 -15.52 8.84
N ASN A 220 73.14 -14.50 9.00
CA ASN A 220 72.77 -13.12 8.74
C ASN A 220 72.38 -12.88 7.27
N ARG A 221 73.07 -13.52 6.31
CA ARG A 221 72.68 -13.48 4.89
C ARG A 221 71.31 -14.13 4.66
N GLY A 222 71.05 -15.27 5.28
CA GLY A 222 69.75 -15.94 5.20
C GLY A 222 68.60 -15.10 5.77
N ASN A 223 68.84 -14.36 6.85
CA ASN A 223 67.85 -13.45 7.42
C ASN A 223 67.60 -12.23 6.53
N PHE A 224 68.65 -11.68 5.90
CA PHE A 224 68.51 -10.60 4.94
C PHE A 224 67.67 -11.00 3.73
N ASP A 225 67.93 -12.18 3.15
CA ASP A 225 67.18 -12.69 1.99
C ASP A 225 65.69 -12.93 2.31
N LYS A 226 65.38 -13.37 3.54
CA LYS A 226 63.99 -13.52 4.00
C LYS A 226 63.29 -12.17 4.12
N LEU A 227 63.93 -11.21 4.78
CA LEU A 227 63.38 -9.87 4.99
C LEU A 227 63.16 -9.15 3.66
N GLN A 228 64.05 -9.37 2.68
CA GLN A 228 63.91 -8.83 1.33
C GLN A 228 62.71 -9.43 0.57
N LYS A 229 62.43 -10.73 0.75
CA LYS A 229 61.23 -11.37 0.18
C LYS A 229 59.95 -10.85 0.81
N GLU A 230 59.90 -10.76 2.14
CA GLU A 230 58.73 -10.22 2.85
C GLU A 230 58.43 -8.79 2.40
N HIS A 231 59.45 -7.94 2.25
CA HIS A 231 59.28 -6.60 1.72
C HIS A 231 58.74 -6.59 0.27
N SER A 232 59.21 -7.51 -0.58
CA SER A 232 58.71 -7.63 -1.95
C SER A 232 57.25 -8.08 -1.98
N ASP A 233 56.88 -9.03 -1.13
CA ASP A 233 55.53 -9.57 -1.06
C ASP A 233 54.55 -8.50 -0.54
N LEU A 234 54.91 -7.78 0.52
CA LEU A 234 54.14 -6.63 1.04
C LEU A 234 53.98 -5.51 0.00
N ALA A 235 55.03 -5.22 -0.78
CA ALA A 235 54.96 -4.20 -1.83
C ALA A 235 54.01 -4.60 -2.97
N ASN A 236 53.96 -5.90 -3.32
CA ASN A 236 53.03 -6.41 -4.31
C ASN A 236 51.58 -6.39 -3.79
N GLU A 237 51.36 -6.79 -2.53
CA GLU A 237 50.03 -6.75 -1.90
C GLU A 237 49.49 -5.31 -1.83
N LEU A 238 50.33 -4.35 -1.45
CA LEU A 238 49.97 -2.93 -1.42
C LEU A 238 49.53 -2.44 -2.81
N ARG A 239 50.30 -2.79 -3.85
CA ARG A 239 49.98 -2.41 -5.23
C ARG A 239 48.66 -3.04 -5.72
N GLU A 240 48.41 -4.31 -5.40
CA GLU A 240 47.14 -4.96 -5.74
C GLU A 240 45.96 -4.30 -5.02
N LEU A 241 46.15 -3.85 -3.78
CA LEU A 241 45.14 -3.14 -3.01
C LEU A 241 44.83 -1.76 -3.60
N GLU A 242 45.87 -1.03 -4.03
CA GLU A 242 45.75 0.25 -4.74
C GLU A 242 45.02 0.11 -6.08
N GLU A 243 45.39 -0.88 -6.92
CA GLU A 243 44.71 -1.16 -8.18
C GLU A 243 43.23 -1.54 -7.98
N ASN A 244 42.93 -2.33 -6.94
CA ASN A 244 41.55 -2.69 -6.59
C ASN A 244 40.75 -1.47 -6.10
N PHE A 245 41.36 -0.60 -5.30
CA PHE A 245 40.72 0.62 -4.83
C PHE A 245 40.39 1.57 -5.98
N GLU A 246 41.34 1.79 -6.90
CA GLU A 246 41.11 2.60 -8.10
C GLU A 246 39.99 2.04 -8.97
N ARG A 247 39.93 0.71 -9.14
CA ARG A 247 38.85 0.05 -9.88
C ARG A 247 37.49 0.29 -9.25
N ILE A 248 37.35 0.03 -7.94
CA ILE A 248 36.08 0.21 -7.21
C ILE A 248 35.65 1.69 -7.23
N SER A 249 36.59 2.60 -7.01
CA SER A 249 36.34 4.05 -7.08
C SER A 249 35.88 4.47 -8.47
N GLY A 250 36.52 3.95 -9.54
CA GLY A 250 36.12 4.20 -10.91
C GLY A 250 34.72 3.66 -11.25
N GLU A 251 34.38 2.45 -10.80
CA GLU A 251 33.05 1.86 -10.95
C GLU A 251 31.98 2.68 -10.21
N HIS A 252 32.25 3.09 -8.97
CA HIS A 252 31.35 3.92 -8.19
C HIS A 252 31.09 5.28 -8.85
N ASN A 253 32.15 5.96 -9.32
CA ASN A 253 32.03 7.24 -10.02
C ASN A 253 31.24 7.12 -11.33
N ARG A 254 31.38 6.01 -12.06
CA ARG A 254 30.57 5.75 -13.27
C ARG A 254 29.09 5.56 -12.92
N ALA A 255 28.79 4.75 -11.91
CA ALA A 255 27.42 4.52 -11.46
C ALA A 255 26.77 5.81 -10.96
N GLN A 256 27.52 6.66 -10.25
CA GLN A 256 27.05 7.96 -9.79
C GLN A 256 26.73 8.89 -10.97
N ASN A 257 27.63 8.98 -11.96
CA ASN A 257 27.40 9.80 -13.16
C ASN A 257 26.17 9.34 -13.97
N GLU A 258 25.91 8.04 -14.02
CA GLU A 258 24.73 7.49 -14.70
C GLU A 258 23.44 7.86 -13.96
N ARG A 259 23.43 7.72 -12.63
CA ARG A 259 22.32 8.18 -11.77
C ARG A 259 22.06 9.67 -11.91
N ASP A 260 23.10 10.49 -11.93
CA ASP A 260 22.97 11.94 -12.08
C ASP A 260 22.39 12.32 -13.45
N ARG A 261 22.73 11.58 -14.52
CA ARG A 261 22.11 11.74 -15.84
C ARG A 261 20.63 11.36 -15.85
N GLU A 262 20.27 10.21 -15.26
CA GLU A 262 18.88 9.77 -15.13
C GLU A 262 18.04 10.81 -14.36
N LEU A 263 18.59 11.36 -13.27
CA LEU A 263 17.94 12.41 -12.48
C LEU A 263 17.76 13.71 -13.28
N ALA A 264 18.76 14.11 -14.07
CA ALA A 264 18.66 15.28 -14.93
C ALA A 264 17.58 15.11 -16.01
N GLU A 265 17.49 13.94 -16.61
CA GLU A 265 16.45 13.63 -17.61
C GLU A 265 15.05 13.64 -17.00
N LEU A 266 14.86 13.02 -15.84
CA LEU A 266 13.57 13.02 -15.14
C LEU A 266 13.13 14.42 -14.72
N ARG A 267 14.07 15.28 -14.29
CA ARG A 267 13.79 16.70 -14.00
C ARG A 267 13.33 17.44 -15.25
N ALA A 268 14.01 17.27 -16.39
CA ALA A 268 13.61 17.89 -17.64
C ALA A 268 12.20 17.43 -18.09
N GLN A 269 11.89 16.14 -17.95
CA GLN A 269 10.55 15.62 -18.25
C GLN A 269 9.47 16.15 -17.29
N ALA A 270 9.81 16.35 -16.01
CA ALA A 270 8.90 16.94 -15.04
C ALA A 270 8.58 18.40 -15.39
N GLU A 271 9.61 19.21 -15.70
CA GLU A 271 9.47 20.60 -16.13
C GLU A 271 8.64 20.70 -17.43
N GLN A 272 8.89 19.83 -18.41
CA GLN A 272 8.10 19.79 -19.64
C GLN A 272 6.61 19.52 -19.36
N ARG A 273 6.30 18.59 -18.45
CA ARG A 273 4.92 18.29 -18.07
C ARG A 273 4.28 19.43 -17.28
N GLU A 274 5.03 20.11 -16.43
CA GLU A 274 4.56 21.29 -15.71
C GLU A 274 4.18 22.42 -16.68
N GLN A 275 5.03 22.70 -17.68
CA GLN A 275 4.72 23.66 -18.75
C GLN A 275 3.48 23.26 -19.55
N ALA A 276 3.33 21.97 -19.88
CA ALA A 276 2.14 21.48 -20.58
C ALA A 276 0.85 21.66 -19.76
N ILE A 277 0.90 21.38 -18.44
CA ILE A 277 -0.23 21.60 -17.54
C ILE A 277 -0.57 23.10 -17.45
N ALA A 278 0.44 23.97 -17.31
CA ALA A 278 0.24 25.41 -17.25
C ALA A 278 -0.46 25.94 -18.52
N ALA A 279 -0.05 25.47 -19.71
CA ALA A 279 -0.70 25.85 -20.97
C ALA A 279 -2.16 25.38 -21.05
N VAL A 280 -2.47 24.17 -20.56
CA VAL A 280 -3.86 23.67 -20.51
C VAL A 280 -4.71 24.46 -19.52
N LEU A 281 -4.14 24.84 -18.36
CA LEU A 281 -4.82 25.67 -17.38
C LEU A 281 -5.12 27.07 -17.93
N GLU A 282 -4.16 27.69 -18.61
CA GLU A 282 -4.34 28.98 -19.28
C GLU A 282 -5.50 28.91 -20.29
N ASN A 283 -5.52 27.88 -21.14
CA ASN A 283 -6.63 27.65 -22.07
C ASN A 283 -7.96 27.43 -21.34
N ASN A 284 -7.99 26.66 -20.24
CA ASN A 284 -9.21 26.46 -19.46
C ASN A 284 -9.75 27.77 -18.87
N VAL A 285 -8.87 28.65 -18.39
CA VAL A 285 -9.26 29.98 -17.88
C VAL A 285 -9.82 30.83 -19.02
N SER A 286 -9.17 30.83 -20.19
CA SER A 286 -9.65 31.53 -21.39
C SER A 286 -11.04 31.04 -21.80
N LEU A 287 -11.25 29.73 -21.90
CA LEU A 287 -12.54 29.14 -22.25
C LEU A 287 -13.62 29.44 -21.21
N ARG A 288 -13.29 29.41 -19.91
CA ARG A 288 -14.25 29.81 -18.86
C ARG A 288 -14.67 31.27 -18.99
N PHE A 289 -13.73 32.14 -19.35
CA PHE A 289 -14.02 33.55 -19.60
C PHE A 289 -14.93 33.73 -20.83
N GLU A 290 -14.66 33.01 -21.93
CA GLU A 290 -15.52 33.00 -23.11
C GLU A 290 -16.93 32.48 -22.80
N ILE A 291 -17.07 31.35 -22.10
CA ILE A 291 -18.37 30.80 -21.69
C ILE A 291 -19.14 31.79 -20.82
N ASN A 292 -18.49 32.44 -19.86
CA ASN A 292 -19.14 33.44 -19.00
C ASN A 292 -19.63 34.64 -19.84
N THR A 293 -18.81 35.09 -20.77
CA THR A 293 -19.19 36.15 -21.72
C THR A 293 -20.40 35.73 -22.58
N TYR A 294 -20.41 34.50 -23.10
CA TYR A 294 -21.54 33.96 -23.85
C TYR A 294 -22.81 33.82 -23.01
N ARG A 295 -22.70 33.35 -21.76
CA ARG A 295 -23.84 33.29 -20.82
C ARG A 295 -24.43 34.67 -20.58
N ARG A 296 -23.59 35.69 -20.34
CA ARG A 296 -24.04 37.05 -20.12
C ARG A 296 -24.75 37.65 -21.33
N LEU A 297 -24.28 37.34 -22.54
CA LEU A 297 -24.96 37.75 -23.78
C LEU A 297 -26.33 37.08 -23.93
N LEU A 298 -26.43 35.78 -23.64
CA LEU A 298 -27.69 35.04 -23.64
C LEU A 298 -28.67 35.56 -22.58
N GLU A 299 -28.22 35.84 -21.36
CA GLU A 299 -29.06 36.43 -20.30
C GLU A 299 -29.65 37.80 -20.71
N VAL A 300 -28.88 38.62 -21.43
CA VAL A 300 -29.36 39.90 -21.97
C VAL A 300 -30.42 39.67 -23.05
N GLU A 301 -30.22 38.68 -23.93
CA GLU A 301 -31.16 38.35 -25.00
C GLU A 301 -32.45 37.70 -24.46
N GLU A 302 -32.35 36.77 -23.51
CA GLU A 302 -33.49 36.20 -22.78
C GLU A 302 -34.25 37.30 -22.02
N GLY A 303 -33.54 38.23 -21.36
CA GLY A 303 -34.15 39.38 -20.70
C GLY A 303 -34.77 40.41 -21.67
N HIS A 304 -34.42 40.37 -22.96
CA HIS A 304 -35.10 41.14 -24.01
C HIS A 304 -36.33 40.38 -24.54
N LEU A 305 -36.20 39.08 -24.81
CA LEU A 305 -37.28 38.20 -25.29
C LEU A 305 -38.42 38.09 -24.27
N GLN A 306 -38.09 37.88 -22.99
CA GLN A 306 -39.07 37.76 -21.91
C GLN A 306 -39.84 39.06 -21.68
N ARG A 307 -39.19 40.22 -21.93
CA ARG A 307 -39.80 41.55 -21.88
C ARG A 307 -40.72 41.81 -23.08
N ILE A 308 -40.45 41.18 -24.23
CA ILE A 308 -41.28 41.23 -25.43
C ILE A 308 -42.52 40.30 -25.27
N GLU A 309 -42.37 39.13 -24.64
CA GLU A 309 -43.48 38.20 -24.39
C GLU A 309 -44.43 38.65 -23.27
N SER A 310 -43.95 39.42 -22.28
CA SER A 310 -44.77 39.88 -21.14
C SER A 310 -45.58 41.17 -21.40
N GLY A 311 -45.55 41.72 -22.61
CA GLY A 311 -46.40 42.86 -22.98
C GLY A 311 -46.13 44.16 -22.22
N GLU A 312 -44.93 44.36 -21.66
CA GLU A 312 -44.52 45.63 -21.09
C GLU A 312 -43.67 46.41 -22.08
N GLY A 313 -44.21 47.56 -22.52
CA GLY A 313 -43.60 48.44 -23.50
C GLY A 313 -42.20 48.92 -23.12
N LEU A 314 -41.43 49.15 -24.17
CA LEU A 314 -40.10 49.73 -24.20
C LEU A 314 -40.04 51.05 -23.40
N VAL A 315 -39.34 51.06 -22.26
CA VAL A 315 -38.91 52.30 -21.61
C VAL A 315 -37.40 52.43 -21.76
N THR A 316 -37.02 53.40 -22.58
CA THR A 316 -35.66 53.87 -22.72
C THR A 316 -35.29 54.66 -21.47
N SER A 317 -34.18 54.31 -20.83
CA SER A 317 -33.49 55.24 -19.94
C SER A 317 -32.00 54.93 -19.94
N GLY A 318 -31.27 55.75 -20.69
CA GLY A 318 -29.83 55.71 -20.71
C GLY A 318 -29.25 56.15 -19.37
N LYS A 319 -28.32 55.37 -18.83
CA LYS A 319 -27.30 55.83 -17.90
C LYS A 319 -26.01 55.04 -18.09
N GLY A 320 -24.97 55.76 -18.49
CA GLY A 320 -23.58 55.58 -18.05
C GLY A 320 -22.90 54.25 -18.38
N ALA A 321 -22.04 54.27 -19.39
CA ALA A 321 -20.97 53.29 -19.55
C ALA A 321 -20.09 53.22 -18.30
N PRO A 322 -19.78 52.04 -17.73
CA PRO A 322 -18.64 51.90 -16.85
C PRO A 322 -17.39 51.68 -17.71
N ALA A 323 -16.44 52.62 -17.59
CA ALA A 323 -15.09 52.46 -18.08
C ALA A 323 -14.39 51.35 -17.28
N TYR A 324 -13.97 50.28 -17.95
CA TYR A 324 -13.14 49.26 -17.33
C TYR A 324 -11.70 49.78 -17.22
N HIS A 325 -11.29 50.04 -15.99
CA HIS A 325 -9.93 50.41 -15.61
C HIS A 325 -9.04 49.18 -15.67
N PHE A 326 -8.07 49.22 -16.58
CA PHE A 326 -6.97 48.27 -16.70
C PHE A 326 -5.86 48.68 -15.74
N GLN A 327 -5.45 47.80 -14.82
CA GLN A 327 -4.30 48.03 -13.96
C GLN A 327 -3.31 46.89 -14.08
N SER A 328 -2.33 47.09 -14.96
CA SER A 328 -1.03 46.42 -14.90
C SER A 328 -0.26 46.93 -13.67
N GLY A 329 0.24 46.01 -12.86
CA GLY A 329 1.16 46.29 -11.76
C GLY A 329 2.32 45.30 -11.78
N SER A 330 3.45 45.72 -12.33
CA SER A 330 4.77 45.11 -12.11
C SER A 330 5.39 45.70 -10.84
N SER A 331 6.01 44.83 -10.04
CA SER A 331 7.13 45.02 -9.10
C SER A 331 7.17 46.25 -8.17
N VAL A 332 7.47 46.03 -6.89
CA VAL A 332 8.68 46.52 -6.18
C VAL A 332 8.55 46.27 -4.66
N THR A 333 9.56 45.56 -4.13
CA THR A 333 10.18 45.55 -2.78
C THR A 333 9.44 46.08 -1.55
N GLY A 334 9.57 45.35 -0.43
CA GLY A 334 9.36 45.91 0.90
C GLY A 334 9.67 44.94 2.03
N ASN A 335 10.91 45.01 2.53
CA ASN A 335 11.42 44.39 3.75
C ASN A 335 10.42 44.39 4.91
N ASN A 336 10.38 43.28 5.66
CA ASN A 336 10.18 43.40 7.11
C ASN A 336 11.33 42.75 7.86
N SER A 337 12.11 43.62 8.48
CA SER A 337 13.13 43.39 9.47
C SER A 337 12.52 42.79 10.74
N GLY A 338 12.86 41.53 11.04
CA GLY A 338 12.68 40.90 12.34
C GLY A 338 14.05 40.59 12.94
N ARG A 339 14.38 41.33 13.99
CA ARG A 339 15.62 41.36 14.76
C ARG A 339 16.32 40.01 14.96
N PHE A 340 17.63 40.06 14.69
CA PHE A 340 18.65 39.14 15.18
C PHE A 340 18.82 39.36 16.70
N ASP A 341 18.62 38.31 17.48
CA ASP A 341 18.89 38.26 18.92
C ASP A 341 20.01 37.22 19.14
N PRO A 342 21.25 37.61 19.51
CA PRO A 342 22.39 36.71 19.56
C PRO A 342 22.59 36.16 20.97
N ALA A 343 21.69 35.30 21.45
CA ALA A 343 21.88 34.58 22.70
C ALA A 343 20.97 33.36 22.85
N ALA A 344 21.12 32.33 22.01
CA ALA A 344 20.68 30.98 22.38
C ALA A 344 21.43 29.94 21.54
N SER A 345 22.36 29.27 22.23
CA SER A 345 22.89 27.92 22.00
C SER A 345 22.48 27.16 20.73
N ASP A 346 23.52 26.92 19.94
CA ASP A 346 23.74 25.84 18.98
C ASP A 346 22.96 24.54 19.31
N VAL A 347 21.88 24.30 18.57
CA VAL A 347 21.34 22.95 18.33
C VAL A 347 21.18 22.85 16.81
N SER A 348 22.09 22.11 16.19
CA SER A 348 22.06 21.78 14.77
C SER A 348 20.85 20.89 14.48
N THR A 349 19.66 21.48 14.35
CA THR A 349 18.54 20.82 13.70
C THR A 349 18.85 20.79 12.22
N LYS A 350 19.22 19.61 11.72
CA LYS A 350 19.26 19.32 10.28
C LYS A 350 17.94 19.80 9.68
N LYS A 351 17.93 20.93 8.97
CA LYS A 351 16.75 21.42 8.25
C LYS A 351 16.44 20.39 7.17
N MET A 352 15.43 19.57 7.43
CA MET A 352 14.85 18.65 6.45
C MET A 352 14.04 19.48 5.46
N THR A 353 14.57 19.67 4.25
CA THR A 353 13.84 20.33 3.16
C THR A 353 12.96 19.29 2.46
N VAL A 354 11.65 19.36 2.69
CA VAL A 354 10.67 18.44 2.06
C VAL A 354 10.10 19.08 0.80
N GLN A 355 10.28 18.43 -0.35
CA GLN A 355 9.59 18.80 -1.59
C GLN A 355 8.38 17.86 -1.76
N LYS A 356 7.17 18.41 -1.73
CA LYS A 356 5.92 17.66 -1.90
C LYS A 356 5.35 17.91 -3.30
N SER A 357 4.95 16.88 -4.02
CA SER A 357 4.15 16.99 -5.24
C SER A 357 3.15 15.83 -5.30
N ALA A 358 1.95 16.10 -5.79
CA ALA A 358 0.87 15.12 -5.90
C ALA A 358 0.21 15.22 -7.28
N ARG A 359 -0.19 14.08 -7.83
CA ARG A 359 -1.04 14.00 -9.03
C ARG A 359 -2.33 13.30 -8.67
N GLY A 360 -3.37 14.09 -8.44
CA GLY A 360 -4.72 13.58 -8.18
C GLY A 360 -5.35 14.17 -6.93
N PRO A 361 -6.52 13.62 -6.53
CA PRO A 361 -7.29 14.11 -5.39
C PRO A 361 -6.68 13.75 -4.04
N VAL A 362 -5.56 13.02 -3.99
CA VAL A 362 -4.90 12.57 -2.76
C VAL A 362 -3.47 13.06 -2.76
N ALA A 363 -3.06 13.75 -1.69
CA ALA A 363 -1.71 14.25 -1.50
C ALA A 363 -1.14 13.80 -0.15
N ILE A 364 0.19 13.67 -0.08
CA ILE A 364 0.87 13.49 1.20
C ILE A 364 1.04 14.88 1.79
N ASP A 365 0.39 15.14 2.92
CA ASP A 365 0.59 16.37 3.66
C ASP A 365 1.79 16.20 4.59
N GLN A 366 1.64 15.64 5.79
CA GLN A 366 2.74 15.57 6.75
C GLN A 366 3.44 14.22 6.74
N VAL A 367 4.77 14.23 6.84
CA VAL A 367 5.56 13.03 7.12
C VAL A 367 6.38 13.32 8.37
N ASP A 368 6.22 12.48 9.39
CA ASP A 368 7.02 12.60 10.60
C ASP A 368 8.49 12.22 10.31
N PRO A 369 9.47 13.09 10.62
CA PRO A 369 10.89 12.79 10.42
C PRO A 369 11.36 11.53 11.17
N GLN A 370 10.74 11.23 12.31
CA GLN A 370 11.03 10.02 13.09
C GLN A 370 10.32 8.78 12.55
N GLY A 371 9.39 8.95 11.61
CA GLY A 371 8.77 7.86 10.87
C GLY A 371 7.55 7.23 11.55
N ASN A 372 6.96 7.90 12.53
CA ASN A 372 5.83 7.36 13.30
C ASN A 372 4.51 7.46 12.52
N PHE A 373 4.33 8.49 11.68
CA PHE A 373 3.10 8.68 10.93
C PHE A 373 3.32 9.39 9.59
N ILE A 374 2.34 9.20 8.70
CA ILE A 374 2.19 9.91 7.43
C ILE A 374 0.73 10.38 7.37
N VAL A 375 0.52 11.69 7.17
CA VAL A 375 -0.79 12.30 6.98
C VAL A 375 -1.05 12.43 5.49
N ILE A 376 -2.20 11.94 5.08
CA ILE A 376 -2.68 11.99 3.70
C ILE A 376 -3.90 12.91 3.66
N GLU A 377 -3.92 13.84 2.72
CA GLU A 377 -4.97 14.83 2.53
C GLU A 377 -5.76 14.54 1.25
N ASN A 378 -7.08 14.60 1.34
CA ASN A 378 -7.97 14.56 0.19
C ASN A 378 -8.16 15.99 -0.36
N ASN A 379 -7.41 16.31 -1.41
CA ASN A 379 -7.50 17.52 -2.21
C ASN A 379 -8.53 17.41 -3.37
N GLY A 380 -9.42 16.41 -3.31
CA GLY A 380 -10.54 16.22 -4.21
C GLY A 380 -11.65 17.27 -4.02
N SER A 381 -12.81 17.00 -4.62
CA SER A 381 -13.96 17.90 -4.48
C SER A 381 -14.45 17.92 -3.02
N PRO A 382 -14.76 19.10 -2.44
CA PRO A 382 -15.26 19.20 -1.07
C PRO A 382 -16.50 18.31 -0.85
N GLY A 383 -16.48 17.48 0.19
CA GLY A 383 -17.59 16.60 0.55
C GLY A 383 -17.69 15.31 -0.28
N LYS A 384 -16.66 14.96 -1.06
CA LYS A 384 -16.54 13.65 -1.70
C LYS A 384 -15.31 12.91 -1.17
N ASP A 385 -15.57 11.77 -0.54
CA ASP A 385 -14.51 10.85 -0.13
C ASP A 385 -13.91 10.17 -1.36
N GLN A 386 -12.58 10.03 -1.34
CA GLN A 386 -11.86 9.35 -2.40
C GLN A 386 -11.66 7.90 -1.99
N ASP A 387 -12.28 6.99 -2.74
CA ASP A 387 -12.05 5.55 -2.59
C ASP A 387 -10.57 5.24 -2.85
N MET A 388 -9.92 4.61 -1.87
CA MET A 388 -8.51 4.20 -1.89
C MET A 388 -8.36 2.67 -1.92
N LYS A 389 -9.43 1.93 -2.22
CA LYS A 389 -9.40 0.47 -2.35
C LYS A 389 -8.25 0.00 -3.24
N GLY A 390 -7.39 -0.84 -2.66
CA GLY A 390 -6.27 -1.45 -3.37
C GLY A 390 -5.07 -0.53 -3.62
N TRP A 391 -5.10 0.71 -3.11
CA TRP A 391 -3.94 1.61 -3.17
C TRP A 391 -2.84 1.10 -2.23
N THR A 392 -1.60 1.50 -2.50
CA THR A 392 -0.45 1.16 -1.64
C THR A 392 0.40 2.38 -1.33
N LEU A 393 0.60 2.67 -0.05
CA LEU A 393 1.58 3.64 0.43
C LEU A 393 2.94 2.95 0.53
N ARG A 394 3.95 3.51 -0.14
CA ARG A 394 5.31 2.97 -0.14
C ARG A 394 6.28 4.00 0.42
N ARG A 395 7.01 3.63 1.47
CA ARG A 395 8.14 4.41 2.00
C ARG A 395 9.44 3.73 1.60
N LYS A 396 10.24 4.41 0.79
CA LYS A 396 11.58 3.98 0.38
C LYS A 396 12.62 4.82 1.11
N ILE A 397 13.53 4.14 1.81
CA ILE A 397 14.66 4.77 2.49
C ILE A 397 15.90 4.24 1.78
N ASP A 398 16.69 5.13 1.18
CA ASP A 398 17.87 4.88 0.32
C ASP A 398 18.33 3.42 0.18
N SER A 399 18.83 2.81 1.26
CA SER A 399 19.46 1.48 1.27
C SER A 399 18.72 0.40 2.09
N LYS A 400 17.47 0.64 2.50
CA LYS A 400 16.63 -0.32 3.23
C LYS A 400 15.49 -0.85 2.37
N GLU A 401 14.91 -1.97 2.79
CA GLU A 401 13.74 -2.55 2.12
C GLU A 401 12.56 -1.58 2.12
N ASP A 402 11.78 -1.62 1.02
CA ASP A 402 10.58 -0.81 0.85
C ASP A 402 9.53 -1.19 1.91
N ILE A 403 9.09 -0.22 2.71
CA ILE A 403 7.96 -0.42 3.62
C ILE A 403 6.68 -0.14 2.83
N VAL A 404 5.84 -1.15 2.66
CA VAL A 404 4.60 -1.06 1.88
C VAL A 404 3.39 -1.28 2.78
N TYR A 405 2.48 -0.31 2.81
CA TYR A 405 1.18 -0.42 3.44
C TYR A 405 0.10 -0.43 2.36
N LYS A 406 -0.77 -1.45 2.37
CA LYS A 406 -1.88 -1.58 1.42
C LYS A 406 -3.18 -1.15 2.08
N PHE A 407 -3.90 -0.24 1.44
CA PHE A 407 -5.20 0.22 1.94
C PHE A 407 -6.23 -0.92 1.84
N PRO A 408 -7.03 -1.15 2.91
CA PRO A 408 -8.11 -2.14 2.91
C PRO A 408 -9.16 -1.85 1.85
N ASP A 409 -9.99 -2.85 1.56
CA ASP A 409 -11.03 -2.77 0.52
C ASP A 409 -12.19 -1.80 0.85
N ASN A 410 -12.22 -1.26 2.07
CA ASN A 410 -13.27 -0.38 2.61
C ASN A 410 -12.71 1.00 3.06
N PHE A 411 -11.60 1.46 2.50
CA PHE A 411 -10.91 2.72 2.85
C PHE A 411 -11.06 3.75 1.73
#